data_AF-A0A2V8UKC3-F1
#
_entry.id   AF-A0A2V8UKC3-F1
#
_cell.length_a   1.000
_cell.length_b   1.000
_cell.length_c   1.000
_cell.angle_alpha   90.00
_cell.angle_beta   90.00
_cell.angle_gamma   90.00
#
_symmetry.space_group_name_H-M   'P 1'
#
loop_
_entity.id
_entity.type
_entity.pdbx_description
1 polymer ?
#
loop_
_entity_poly.entity_id
_entity_poly.type
_entity_poly.pdbx_seq_one_letter_code
_entity_poly.pdbx_strand_id
1 'polypeptide(L)' 'DMIKSITGAGPYINQGTRIAESTMTAIMARESAYSGMKITWDMIMASQQDLQPKEFDYKREMQPMPLPVPGVYKFV' A
#
# COMPACT_ATOMS: atom_id res chain seq x y z
N ASP A 1 -3.31 18.94 -17.55
CA ASP A 1 -1.83 18.93 -17.55
C ASP A 1 -1.28 17.64 -18.18
N MET A 2 -1.77 16.46 -17.77
CA MET A 2 -1.40 15.14 -18.25
C MET A 2 -1.48 15.00 -19.78
N ILE A 3 -2.59 15.37 -20.41
CA ILE A 3 -2.75 15.28 -21.88
C ILE A 3 -1.65 16.07 -22.61
N LYS A 4 -1.33 17.29 -22.14
CA LYS A 4 -0.28 18.13 -22.75
C LYS A 4 1.12 17.52 -22.57
N SER A 5 1.38 16.92 -21.40
CA SER A 5 2.63 16.22 -21.11
C SER A 5 2.82 14.98 -21.99
N ILE A 6 1.75 14.23 -22.30
CA ILE A 6 1.83 13.00 -23.11
C ILE A 6 1.99 13.34 -24.60
N THR A 7 1.32 14.38 -25.09
CA THR A 7 1.35 14.75 -26.52
C THR A 7 2.54 15.63 -26.91
N GLY A 8 3.42 15.98 -25.96
CA GLY A 8 4.55 16.90 -26.22
C GLY A 8 4.15 18.36 -26.41
N ALA A 9 2.87 18.69 -26.19
CA ALA A 9 2.35 20.07 -26.25
C ALA A 9 2.64 20.88 -24.96
N GLY A 10 3.41 20.33 -24.03
CA GLY A 10 3.82 20.96 -22.78
C GLY A 10 4.95 20.20 -22.07
N PRO A 11 5.41 20.69 -20.91
CA PRO A 11 6.46 20.06 -20.13
C PRO A 11 6.09 18.63 -19.71
N TYR A 12 7.09 17.74 -19.68
CA TYR A 12 6.91 16.39 -19.14
C TYR A 12 6.72 16.43 -17.63
N ILE A 13 5.70 15.71 -17.17
CA ILE A 13 5.32 15.69 -15.76
C ILE A 13 5.75 14.35 -15.16
N ASN A 14 6.48 14.40 -14.04
CA ASN A 14 6.76 13.24 -13.21
C ASN A 14 6.10 13.43 -11.83
N GLN A 15 5.13 12.57 -11.50
CA GLN A 15 4.46 12.55 -10.20
C GLN A 15 4.78 11.29 -9.38
N GLY A 16 5.75 10.48 -9.82
CA GLY A 16 6.03 9.16 -9.25
C GLY A 16 6.23 9.21 -7.74
N THR A 17 7.12 10.08 -7.27
CA THR A 17 7.40 10.24 -5.83
C THR A 17 6.17 10.67 -5.05
N ARG A 18 5.47 11.72 -5.49
CA ARG A 18 4.29 12.24 -4.81
C ARG A 18 3.17 11.20 -4.71
N ILE A 19 2.96 10.43 -5.77
CA ILE A 19 1.93 9.38 -5.79
C ILE A 19 2.37 8.21 -4.89
N ALA A 20 3.64 7.80 -4.94
CA ALA A 20 4.16 6.75 -4.07
C ALA A 20 4.02 7.13 -2.59
N GLU A 21 4.35 8.37 -2.22
CA GLU A 21 4.19 8.89 -0.85
C GLU A 21 2.72 8.92 -0.40
N SER A 22 1.81 9.37 -1.28
CA SER A 22 0.36 9.37 -1.01
C SER A 22 -0.17 7.95 -0.78
N THR A 23 0.24 7.00 -1.62
CA THR A 23 -0.16 5.59 -1.49
C THR A 23 0.37 4.98 -0.19
N MET A 24 1.65 5.22 0.13
CA MET A 24 2.25 4.74 1.37
C MET A 24 1.55 5.32 2.61
N THR A 25 1.16 6.59 2.56
CA THR A 25 0.39 7.23 3.65
C THR A 25 -0.93 6.50 3.90
N ALA A 26 -1.64 6.09 2.84
CA ALA A 26 -2.88 5.32 2.99
C ALA A 26 -2.63 3.93 3.61
N ILE A 27 -1.55 3.25 3.21
CA ILE A 27 -1.14 1.98 3.80
C ILE A 27 -0.82 2.16 5.29
N MET A 28 -0.03 3.16 5.66
CA MET A 28 0.28 3.45 7.07
C MET A 28 -0.98 3.73 7.89
N ALA A 29 -1.97 4.43 7.33
CA ALA A 29 -3.24 4.70 8.00
C ALA A 29 -4.00 3.40 8.29
N ARG A 30 -4.06 2.48 7.31
CA ARG A 30 -4.64 1.13 7.48
C ARG A 30 -3.93 0.36 8.59
N GLU A 31 -2.60 0.26 8.53
CA GLU A 31 -1.81 -0.47 9.52
C GLU A 31 -1.97 0.10 10.94
N SER A 32 -2.03 1.42 11.05
CA SER A 32 -2.26 2.11 12.32
C SER A 32 -3.66 1.82 12.87
N ALA A 33 -4.69 1.84 12.02
CA ALA A 33 -6.06 1.54 12.42
C ALA A 33 -6.24 0.08 12.88
N TYR A 34 -5.60 -0.87 12.18
CA TYR A 34 -5.72 -2.28 12.51
C TYR A 34 -4.90 -2.67 13.73
N SER A 35 -3.68 -2.15 13.86
CA SER A 35 -2.82 -2.47 15.01
C SER A 35 -3.13 -1.65 16.25
N GLY A 36 -3.77 -0.49 16.11
CA GLY A 36 -3.88 0.50 17.18
C GLY A 36 -2.55 1.16 17.55
N MET A 37 -1.49 0.96 16.75
CA MET A 37 -0.16 1.50 17.00
C MET A 37 0.12 2.74 16.15
N LYS A 38 1.02 3.59 16.65
CA LYS A 38 1.61 4.67 15.84
C LYS A 38 2.66 4.07 14.90
N ILE A 39 2.35 3.99 13.60
CA ILE A 39 3.30 3.54 12.57
C ILE A 39 4.11 4.74 12.07
N THR A 40 5.45 4.61 12.05
CA THR A 40 6.37 5.64 11.52
C THR A 40 6.81 5.30 10.10
N TRP A 41 7.39 6.28 9.41
CA TRP A 41 7.88 6.09 8.04
C TRP A 41 8.99 5.03 7.97
N ASP A 42 9.95 5.06 8.90
CA ASP A 42 11.03 4.08 8.93
C ASP A 42 10.51 2.66 9.19
N MET A 43 9.47 2.52 10.03
CA MET A 43 8.84 1.23 10.30
C MET A 43 8.12 0.67 9.06
N ILE A 44 7.34 1.48 8.35
CA ILE A 44 6.61 0.99 7.18
C ILE A 44 7.55 0.63 6.03
N MET A 45 8.62 1.40 5.85
CA MET A 45 9.63 1.14 4.82
C MET A 45 10.49 -0.10 5.12
N ALA A 46 10.56 -0.53 6.38
CA ALA A 46 11.27 -1.73 6.82
C ALA A 46 10.37 -2.97 7.01
N SER A 47 9.08 -2.88 6.72
CA SER A 47 8.11 -3.98 6.92
C SER A 47 8.49 -5.24 6.14
N GLN A 48 8.32 -6.39 6.77
CA GLN A 48 8.51 -7.71 6.13
C GLN A 48 7.18 -8.38 5.74
N GLN A 49 6.09 -7.62 5.74
CA GLN A 49 4.77 -8.14 5.46
C GLN A 49 4.62 -8.60 4.00
N ASP A 50 4.28 -9.89 3.83
CA ASP A 50 3.98 -10.49 2.53
C ASP A 50 2.51 -10.91 2.48
N LEU A 51 1.72 -10.19 1.69
CA LEU A 51 0.30 -10.47 1.42
C LEU A 51 0.09 -11.13 0.04
N GLN A 52 1.16 -11.44 -0.67
CA GLN A 52 1.05 -12.06 -1.99
C GLN A 52 0.57 -13.51 -1.85
N PRO A 53 -0.33 -13.96 -2.75
CA PRO A 53 -0.63 -15.38 -2.85
C PRO A 53 0.65 -16.19 -3.10
N LYS A 54 0.89 -17.24 -2.31
CA LYS A 54 2.08 -18.10 -2.46
C LYS A 54 2.07 -18.90 -3.77
N GLU A 55 0.89 -19.14 -4.32
CA GLU A 55 0.70 -19.81 -5.61
C GLU A 55 -0.46 -19.13 -6.35
N PHE A 56 -0.33 -19.06 -7.67
CA PHE A 56 -1.32 -18.47 -8.57
C PHE A 56 -1.97 -19.59 -9.40
N ASP A 57 -3.03 -20.21 -8.86
CA ASP A 57 -3.86 -21.18 -9.59
C ASP A 57 -5.32 -20.71 -9.59
N TYR A 58 -5.93 -20.66 -10.77
CA TYR A 58 -7.33 -20.29 -10.98
C TYR A 58 -8.33 -21.22 -10.27
N LYS A 59 -7.91 -22.44 -9.92
CA LYS A 59 -8.77 -23.42 -9.22
C LYS A 59 -8.63 -23.37 -7.70
N ARG A 60 -7.71 -22.59 -7.15
CA ARG A 60 -7.51 -22.52 -5.70
C ARG A 60 -8.53 -21.57 -5.08
N GLU A 61 -9.23 -22.08 -4.07
CA GLU A 61 -10.09 -21.24 -3.23
C GLU A 61 -9.21 -20.34 -2.35
N MET A 62 -9.36 -19.03 -2.52
CA MET A 62 -8.74 -18.06 -1.64
C MET A 62 -9.61 -17.94 -0.39
N GLN A 63 -9.12 -18.43 0.75
CA GLN A 63 -9.85 -18.23 2.00
C GLN A 63 -9.92 -16.73 2.32
N PRO A 64 -11.10 -16.19 2.68
CA PRO A 64 -11.23 -14.79 3.03
C PRO A 64 -10.32 -14.49 4.23
N MET A 65 -9.51 -13.44 4.12
CA MET A 65 -8.70 -13.01 5.25
C MET A 65 -9.63 -12.60 6.41
N PRO A 66 -9.29 -12.98 7.66
CA PRO A 66 -10.09 -12.60 8.82
C PRO A 66 -10.19 -11.09 8.91
N LEU A 67 -11.35 -10.59 9.33
CA LEU A 67 -11.56 -9.16 9.50
C LEU A 67 -10.57 -8.63 10.57
N PRO A 68 -9.89 -7.51 10.29
CA PRO A 68 -8.94 -6.94 11.22
C PRO A 68 -9.68 -6.36 12.43
N VAL A 69 -9.35 -6.87 13.61
CA VAL A 69 -9.85 -6.35 14.88
C VAL A 69 -8.78 -5.44 15.49
N PRO A 70 -9.08 -4.16 15.77
CA PRO A 70 -8.14 -3.23 16.38
C PRO A 70 -7.49 -3.81 17.64
N GLY A 71 -6.16 -3.75 17.71
CA GLY A 71 -5.37 -4.20 18.86
C GLY A 71 -5.07 -5.70 18.93
N VAL A 72 -5.70 -6.52 18.07
CA VAL A 72 -5.34 -7.94 17.91
C VAL A 72 -4.30 -8.11 16.80
N TYR A 73 -4.44 -7.33 15.72
CA TYR A 73 -3.49 -7.30 14.62
C TYR A 73 -2.17 -6.67 15.05
N LYS A 74 -1.04 -7.31 14.69
CA LYS A 74 0.30 -6.78 14.95
C LYS A 74 1.00 -6.52 13.63
N PHE A 75 1.48 -5.29 13.48
CA PHE A 75 2.31 -4.90 12.36
C PHE A 75 3.70 -5.56 12.46
N VAL A 76 4.22 -6.05 11.33
CA VAL A 76 5.48 -6.80 11.20
C VAL A 76 6.31 -6.29 10.02
#